data_AF-A0A367IL21-F1
#
_entry.id   AF-A0A367IL21-F1
#
_cell.length_a   1.000
_cell.length_b   1.000
_cell.length_c   1.000
_cell.angle_alpha   90.00
_cell.angle_beta   90.00
_cell.angle_gamma   90.00
#
_symmetry.space_group_name_H-M   'P 1'
#
loop_
_entity.id
_entity.type
_entity.pdbx_description
1 polymer ?
#
loop_
_entity_poly.entity_id
_entity_poly.type
_entity_poly.pdbx_seq_one_letter_code
_entity_poly.pdbx_strand_id
1 'polypeptide(L)'
;YAAVAACKWADEIVQDAPYNTTVEILQQHNIDFCVHGDDITTMADGTDCYQAVKDAGLYRECKRTLGVSTTELVGRMLLMTRDHHRPLTSLEPLAPFGNHARLMSTRRIVQFSEAKEPRPSDRVVYVDGTFDLFHVGHVEFLKRAKELGDFLIVGIHDDRTYVDEVIIGAPYSVTQEILKGEYKVSIVANGVGHVEQDINGKDPYELPKKYGIYKQIETPKSTVTTEDIIYRIIENRKIYEERQRRKKAKAELERETIDVLPARSGK
;
A
#
# COMPACT_ATOMS: atom_id res chain seq x y z
N TYR A 1 11.40 -0.72 7.06
CA TYR A 1 11.26 0.07 8.29
C TYR A 1 10.45 1.35 8.09
N ALA A 2 10.90 2.31 7.26
CA ALA A 2 10.24 3.62 7.10
C ALA A 2 8.73 3.59 6.76
N ALA A 3 8.28 2.67 5.88
CA ALA A 3 6.86 2.55 5.55
C ALA A 3 5.99 2.14 6.76
N VAL A 4 6.51 1.26 7.62
CA VAL A 4 5.81 0.82 8.84
C VAL A 4 5.83 1.92 9.89
N ALA A 5 6.96 2.64 10.02
CA ALA A 5 7.10 3.79 10.92
C ALA A 5 6.14 4.96 10.58
N ALA A 6 5.66 5.03 9.35
CA ALA A 6 4.69 6.02 8.91
C ALA A 6 3.24 5.66 9.26
N CYS A 7 2.98 4.42 9.70
CA CYS A 7 1.68 4.01 10.15
C CYS A 7 1.39 4.66 11.51
N LYS A 8 0.32 5.46 11.60
CA LYS A 8 -0.03 6.22 12.81
C LYS A 8 -0.25 5.37 14.08
N TRP A 9 -0.48 4.06 13.91
CA TRP A 9 -0.68 3.12 15.02
C TRP A 9 0.61 2.43 15.50
N ALA A 10 1.73 2.65 14.82
CA ALA A 10 3.02 2.08 15.22
C ALA A 10 3.80 3.10 16.06
N ASP A 11 4.06 2.78 17.33
CA ASP A 11 4.83 3.64 18.23
C ASP A 11 6.34 3.45 18.07
N GLU A 12 6.80 2.20 17.93
CA GLU A 12 8.22 1.85 17.79
C GLU A 12 8.42 0.76 16.72
N ILE A 13 9.56 0.81 16.02
CA ILE A 13 9.97 -0.21 15.04
C ILE A 13 11.17 -0.99 15.55
N VAL A 14 10.96 -2.26 15.90
CA VAL A 14 12.04 -3.21 16.15
C VAL A 14 12.62 -3.67 14.81
N GLN A 15 13.89 -3.34 14.56
CA GLN A 15 14.61 -3.76 13.36
C GLN A 15 15.14 -5.18 13.52
N ASP A 16 15.27 -5.88 12.40
CA ASP A 16 15.84 -7.24 12.33
C ASP A 16 15.14 -8.26 13.24
N ALA A 17 13.83 -8.08 13.41
CA ALA A 17 13.00 -9.03 14.15
C ALA A 17 13.08 -10.44 13.52
N PRO A 18 13.14 -11.50 14.35
CA PRO A 18 13.19 -12.88 13.90
C PRO A 18 11.93 -13.23 13.11
N TYR A 19 12.07 -14.20 12.19
CA TYR A 19 10.97 -14.61 11.31
C TYR A 19 9.76 -15.15 12.08
N ASN A 20 10.00 -15.98 13.10
CA ASN A 20 8.96 -16.47 14.01
C ASN A 20 8.97 -15.65 15.30
N THR A 21 7.79 -15.24 15.76
CA THR A 21 7.64 -14.63 17.08
C THR A 21 7.86 -15.68 18.16
N THR A 22 8.72 -15.38 19.14
CA THR A 22 8.99 -16.26 20.27
C THR A 22 8.67 -15.58 21.60
N VAL A 23 8.60 -16.34 22.69
CA VAL A 23 8.33 -15.76 24.02
C VAL A 23 9.47 -14.85 24.47
N GLU A 24 10.71 -15.18 24.09
CA GLU A 24 11.91 -14.43 24.47
C GLU A 24 11.91 -13.02 23.91
N ILE A 25 11.53 -12.82 22.64
CA ILE A 25 11.50 -11.48 22.05
C ILE A 25 10.39 -10.62 22.66
N LEU A 26 9.24 -11.22 23.01
CA LEU A 26 8.19 -10.49 23.71
C LEU A 26 8.67 -10.01 25.08
N GLN A 27 9.37 -10.85 25.83
CA GLN A 27 9.94 -10.48 27.12
C GLN A 27 11.05 -9.42 26.99
N GLN A 28 11.96 -9.57 26.01
CA GLN A 28 13.05 -8.62 25.76
C GLN A 28 12.55 -7.20 25.50
N HIS A 29 11.42 -7.07 24.81
CA HIS A 29 10.81 -5.79 24.48
C HIS A 29 9.65 -5.40 25.41
N ASN A 30 9.43 -6.16 26.50
CA ASN A 30 8.34 -5.92 27.45
C ASN A 30 6.95 -5.80 26.79
N ILE A 31 6.65 -6.76 25.90
CA ILE A 31 5.40 -6.85 25.13
C ILE A 31 4.46 -7.86 25.81
N ASP A 32 3.22 -7.45 26.08
CA ASP A 32 2.22 -8.28 26.76
C ASP A 32 1.70 -9.45 25.90
N PHE A 33 1.51 -9.23 24.60
CA PHE A 33 1.09 -10.25 23.65
C PHE A 33 1.39 -9.83 22.21
N CYS A 34 1.52 -10.80 21.30
CA CYS A 34 1.58 -10.55 19.86
C CYS A 34 0.20 -10.67 19.20
N VAL A 35 0.06 -10.00 18.05
CA VAL A 35 -1.15 -10.06 17.22
C VAL A 35 -0.76 -10.51 15.82
N HIS A 36 -1.45 -11.52 15.30
CA HIS A 36 -1.26 -12.03 13.94
C HIS A 36 -2.61 -12.22 13.23
N GLY A 37 -2.56 -12.40 11.91
CA GLY A 37 -3.75 -12.74 11.12
C GLY A 37 -4.26 -14.15 11.44
N ASP A 38 -5.47 -14.45 10.98
CA ASP A 38 -6.15 -15.75 11.10
C ASP A 38 -5.71 -16.78 10.02
N ASP A 39 -4.51 -16.61 9.45
CA ASP A 39 -3.94 -17.52 8.45
C ASP A 39 -3.45 -18.84 9.09
N ILE A 40 -3.49 -19.93 8.32
CA ILE A 40 -2.95 -21.23 8.75
C ILE A 40 -1.42 -21.15 8.80
N THR A 41 -0.83 -21.43 9.95
CA THR A 41 0.59 -21.19 10.26
C THR A 41 1.32 -22.46 10.69
N THR A 42 1.07 -23.56 9.99
CA THR A 42 1.71 -24.86 10.27
C THR A 42 3.08 -24.98 9.59
N MET A 43 4.07 -25.47 10.34
CA MET A 43 5.38 -25.88 9.86
C MET A 43 5.29 -27.19 9.05
N ALA A 44 6.40 -27.57 8.40
CA ALA A 44 6.46 -28.77 7.56
C ALA A 44 6.23 -30.09 8.33
N ASP A 45 6.45 -30.08 9.65
CA ASP A 45 6.16 -31.19 10.56
C ASP A 45 4.72 -31.17 11.10
N GLY A 46 3.89 -30.22 10.65
CA GLY A 46 2.50 -30.06 11.06
C GLY A 46 2.30 -29.29 12.37
N THR A 47 3.36 -28.84 13.04
CA THR A 47 3.26 -28.05 14.28
C THR A 47 3.00 -26.58 14.00
N ASP A 48 2.36 -25.88 14.92
CA ASP A 48 2.05 -24.45 14.79
C ASP A 48 3.29 -23.60 15.04
N CYS A 49 3.61 -22.67 14.12
CA CYS A 49 4.76 -21.76 14.23
C CYS A 49 4.75 -20.91 15.52
N TYR A 50 3.58 -20.69 16.11
CA TYR A 50 3.36 -19.86 17.29
C TYR A 50 2.94 -20.67 18.52
N GLN A 51 3.09 -22.01 18.49
CA GLN A 51 2.62 -22.89 19.56
C GLN A 51 3.09 -22.43 20.95
N ALA A 52 4.38 -22.16 21.12
CA ALA A 52 4.94 -21.73 22.40
C ALA A 52 4.35 -20.40 22.90
N VAL A 53 4.03 -19.48 22.00
CA VAL A 53 3.45 -18.16 22.32
C VAL A 53 1.96 -18.30 22.66
N LYS A 54 1.24 -19.19 21.95
CA LYS A 54 -0.16 -19.55 22.22
C LYS A 54 -0.30 -20.23 23.57
N ASP A 55 0.56 -21.20 23.88
CA ASP A 55 0.56 -21.94 25.15
C ASP A 55 0.85 -21.01 26.34
N ALA A 56 1.69 -19.99 26.14
CA ALA A 56 1.96 -18.96 27.14
C ALA A 56 0.81 -17.93 27.31
N GLY A 57 -0.26 -18.01 26.51
CA GLY A 57 -1.38 -17.06 26.54
C GLY A 57 -1.07 -15.68 25.93
N LEU A 58 0.06 -15.56 25.22
CA LEU A 58 0.61 -14.30 24.70
C LEU A 58 0.27 -14.06 23.22
N TYR A 59 -0.73 -14.75 22.67
CA TYR A 59 -1.12 -14.66 21.26
C TYR A 59 -2.55 -14.15 21.10
N ARG A 60 -2.79 -13.27 20.13
CA ARG A 60 -4.11 -12.75 19.73
C ARG A 60 -4.26 -12.75 18.21
N GLU A 61 -5.49 -12.87 17.75
CA GLU A 61 -5.82 -12.92 16.32
C GLU A 61 -6.56 -11.67 15.87
N CYS A 62 -6.24 -11.20 14.68
CA CYS A 62 -7.01 -10.18 13.96
C CYS A 62 -7.53 -10.77 12.64
N LYS A 63 -8.73 -10.35 12.24
CA LYS A 63 -9.36 -10.83 11.01
C LYS A 63 -8.65 -10.25 9.79
N ARG A 64 -8.48 -11.07 8.77
CA ARG A 64 -7.99 -10.62 7.46
C ARG A 64 -8.82 -9.46 6.89
N THR A 65 -8.13 -8.43 6.39
CA THR A 65 -8.76 -7.31 5.69
C THR A 65 -9.33 -7.77 4.34
N LEU A 66 -10.64 -7.60 4.16
CA LEU A 66 -11.34 -7.99 2.92
C LEU A 66 -11.01 -7.05 1.75
N GLY A 67 -10.81 -7.63 0.55
CA GLY A 67 -10.69 -6.88 -0.71
C GLY A 67 -9.28 -6.35 -1.02
N VAL A 68 -8.26 -6.83 -0.30
CA VAL A 68 -6.87 -6.55 -0.62
C VAL A 68 -5.96 -7.73 -0.24
N SER A 69 -5.08 -8.11 -1.16
CA SER A 69 -3.96 -9.03 -0.89
C SER A 69 -2.79 -8.74 -1.83
N THR A 70 -1.57 -9.11 -1.44
CA THR A 70 -0.39 -8.93 -2.30
C THR A 70 -0.54 -9.66 -3.63
N THR A 71 -1.08 -10.89 -3.62
CA THR A 71 -1.30 -11.67 -4.85
C THR A 71 -2.28 -10.97 -5.80
N GLU A 72 -3.36 -10.38 -5.27
CA GLU A 72 -4.31 -9.61 -6.06
C GLU A 72 -3.67 -8.36 -6.67
N LEU A 73 -2.91 -7.60 -5.86
CA LEU A 73 -2.21 -6.40 -6.35
C LEU A 73 -1.19 -6.74 -7.44
N VAL A 74 -0.41 -7.81 -7.25
CA VAL A 74 0.52 -8.32 -8.27
C VAL A 74 -0.25 -8.72 -9.54
N GLY A 75 -1.41 -9.38 -9.41
CA GLY A 75 -2.28 -9.71 -10.53
C GLY A 75 -2.69 -8.46 -11.34
N ARG A 76 -3.10 -7.38 -10.66
CA ARG A 76 -3.43 -6.10 -11.30
C ARG A 76 -2.23 -5.48 -12.02
N MET A 77 -1.05 -5.49 -11.40
CA MET A 77 0.17 -4.96 -12.01
C MET A 77 0.56 -5.73 -13.28
N LEU A 78 0.39 -7.06 -13.28
CA LEU A 78 0.75 -7.91 -14.42
C LEU A 78 -0.18 -7.75 -15.61
N LEU A 79 -1.44 -7.43 -15.36
CA LEU A 79 -2.37 -7.15 -16.45
C LEU A 79 -1.92 -5.90 -17.22
N MET A 80 -1.21 -4.94 -16.58
CA MET A 80 -0.72 -3.68 -17.18
C MET A 80 -1.77 -2.97 -18.06
N THR A 81 -3.05 -3.30 -17.89
CA THR A 81 -4.13 -2.78 -18.71
C THR A 81 -4.61 -1.48 -18.09
N ARG A 82 -4.60 -0.43 -18.90
CA ARG A 82 -5.36 0.81 -18.62
C ARG A 82 -6.88 0.58 -18.74
N ASP A 83 -7.30 -0.63 -19.13
CA ASP A 83 -8.68 -1.01 -19.45
C ASP A 83 -9.51 -1.55 -18.27
N HIS A 84 -8.98 -1.52 -17.04
CA HIS A 84 -9.79 -1.81 -15.84
C HIS A 84 -10.91 -0.78 -15.59
N HIS A 85 -10.98 0.28 -16.42
CA HIS A 85 -11.88 1.43 -16.29
C HIS A 85 -12.95 1.52 -17.40
N ARG A 86 -13.10 0.52 -18.28
CA ARG A 86 -14.20 0.54 -19.26
C ARG A 86 -15.51 0.09 -18.59
N PRO A 87 -16.64 0.82 -18.81
CA PRO A 87 -17.95 0.25 -18.50
C PRO A 87 -18.08 -1.07 -19.25
N LEU A 88 -18.61 -2.10 -18.58
CA LEU A 88 -18.86 -3.43 -19.13
C LEU A 88 -19.85 -3.37 -20.30
N THR A 89 -19.38 -2.96 -21.46
CA THR A 89 -20.07 -3.14 -22.73
C THR A 89 -19.17 -4.02 -23.58
N SER A 90 -19.50 -5.31 -23.60
CA SER A 90 -18.89 -6.38 -24.39
C SER A 90 -17.46 -6.77 -24.01
N LEU A 91 -17.31 -7.96 -23.40
CA LEU A 91 -16.51 -9.09 -23.89
C LEU A 91 -16.59 -10.26 -22.89
N GLU A 92 -16.46 -11.48 -23.41
CA GLU A 92 -16.71 -12.76 -22.76
C GLU A 92 -15.87 -13.04 -21.49
N PRO A 93 -16.36 -13.91 -20.57
CA PRO A 93 -15.79 -14.06 -19.24
C PRO A 93 -14.48 -14.86 -19.26
N LEU A 94 -13.35 -14.15 -19.24
CA LEU A 94 -12.10 -14.73 -18.77
C LEU A 94 -12.20 -14.98 -17.25
N ALA A 95 -11.89 -16.20 -16.83
CA ALA A 95 -12.16 -16.78 -15.51
C ALA A 95 -11.39 -16.12 -14.33
N PRO A 96 -11.57 -16.65 -13.10
CA PRO A 96 -12.27 -16.07 -11.97
C PRO A 96 -11.35 -15.20 -11.08
N PHE A 97 -10.71 -14.19 -11.63
CA PHE A 97 -10.12 -13.15 -10.77
C PHE A 97 -11.24 -12.20 -10.37
N GLY A 98 -11.95 -12.57 -9.30
CA GLY A 98 -13.15 -11.88 -8.86
C GLY A 98 -12.93 -10.37 -8.82
N ASN A 99 -13.81 -9.64 -9.51
CA ASN A 99 -14.06 -8.23 -9.28
C ASN A 99 -14.58 -8.09 -7.85
N HIS A 100 -13.69 -8.13 -6.87
CA HIS A 100 -14.03 -7.89 -5.48
C HIS A 100 -14.19 -6.38 -5.35
N ALA A 101 -15.43 -5.92 -5.54
CA ALA A 101 -15.82 -4.58 -5.14
C ALA A 101 -15.33 -4.35 -3.71
N ARG A 102 -14.42 -3.38 -3.53
CA ARG A 102 -13.96 -2.99 -2.22
C ARG A 102 -15.13 -2.29 -1.53
N LEU A 103 -15.76 -2.98 -0.59
CA LEU A 103 -16.86 -2.39 0.17
C LEU A 103 -16.29 -1.33 1.11
N MET A 104 -16.30 -0.09 0.66
CA MET A 104 -16.08 1.07 1.50
C MET A 104 -17.35 1.31 2.33
N SER A 105 -17.18 1.45 3.64
CA SER A 105 -18.28 1.81 4.54
C SER A 105 -17.85 3.02 5.36
N THR A 106 -18.82 3.82 5.79
CA THR A 106 -18.60 4.94 6.71
C THR A 106 -17.84 4.49 7.96
N ARG A 107 -18.15 3.29 8.48
CA ARG A 107 -17.43 2.68 9.61
C ARG A 107 -15.93 2.51 9.33
N ARG A 108 -15.55 2.05 8.13
CA ARG A 108 -14.13 1.92 7.76
C ARG A 108 -13.47 3.29 7.65
N ILE A 109 -14.14 4.28 7.06
CA ILE A 109 -13.58 5.65 6.97
C ILE A 109 -13.30 6.21 8.38
N VAL A 110 -14.26 6.11 9.29
CA VAL A 110 -14.11 6.59 10.68
C VAL A 110 -12.98 5.89 11.42
N GLN A 111 -12.76 4.59 11.20
CA GLN A 111 -11.64 3.85 11.81
C GLN A 111 -10.26 4.41 11.40
N PHE A 112 -10.14 4.92 10.18
CA PHE A 112 -8.87 5.40 9.62
C PHE A 112 -8.73 6.94 9.71
N SER A 113 -9.83 7.66 9.89
CA SER A 113 -9.85 9.12 10.05
C SER A 113 -9.43 9.56 11.45
N GLU A 114 -8.88 10.77 11.56
CA GLU A 114 -8.85 11.51 12.82
C GLU A 114 -9.90 12.61 12.73
N ALA A 115 -10.85 12.64 13.66
CA ALA A 115 -11.89 13.67 13.72
C ALA A 115 -11.33 15.00 14.28
N LYS A 116 -10.25 15.50 13.69
CA LYS A 116 -9.61 16.78 14.05
C LYS A 116 -9.87 17.79 12.94
N GLU A 117 -10.38 18.95 13.33
CA GLU A 117 -10.54 20.11 12.44
C GLU A 117 -9.39 21.10 12.64
N PRO A 118 -9.00 21.87 11.60
CA PRO A 118 -8.01 22.93 11.76
C PRO A 118 -8.55 24.04 12.65
N ARG A 119 -7.74 24.52 13.58
CA ARG A 119 -8.06 25.70 14.38
C ARG A 119 -7.95 26.95 13.50
N PRO A 120 -8.65 28.06 13.81
CA PRO A 120 -8.55 29.30 13.04
C PRO A 120 -7.13 29.88 12.92
N SER A 121 -6.23 29.54 13.86
CA SER A 121 -4.83 29.96 13.86
C SER A 121 -3.90 29.02 13.10
N ASP A 122 -4.36 27.83 12.72
CA ASP A 122 -3.52 26.80 12.12
C ASP A 122 -3.16 27.16 10.68
N ARG A 123 -1.90 26.94 10.31
CA ARG A 123 -1.47 27.04 8.93
C ARG A 123 -1.85 25.77 8.18
N VAL A 124 -2.89 25.86 7.35
CA VAL A 124 -3.41 24.72 6.59
C VAL A 124 -2.61 24.53 5.30
N VAL A 125 -2.03 23.35 5.13
CA VAL A 125 -1.32 22.90 3.93
C VAL A 125 -2.22 21.95 3.17
N TYR A 126 -2.37 22.16 1.86
CA TYR A 126 -3.06 21.27 0.94
C TYR A 126 -2.05 20.64 -0.01
N VAL A 127 -2.18 19.33 -0.21
CA VAL A 127 -1.47 18.57 -1.25
C VAL A 127 -2.48 17.70 -1.97
N ASP A 128 -2.21 17.34 -3.22
CA ASP A 128 -3.09 16.50 -4.01
C ASP A 128 -2.30 15.51 -4.88
N GLY A 129 -2.96 14.42 -5.27
CA GLY A 129 -2.38 13.41 -6.15
C GLY A 129 -3.23 12.15 -6.24
N THR A 130 -2.80 11.20 -7.06
CA THR A 130 -3.44 9.87 -7.17
C THR A 130 -3.07 8.94 -6.02
N PHE A 131 -1.85 9.07 -5.48
CA PHE A 131 -1.31 8.25 -4.40
C PHE A 131 -1.39 6.73 -4.65
N ASP A 132 -1.31 6.31 -5.92
CA ASP A 132 -1.38 4.90 -6.30
C ASP A 132 -0.20 4.09 -5.74
N LEU A 133 -0.46 2.84 -5.35
CA LEU A 133 0.47 1.96 -4.64
C LEU A 133 1.23 2.66 -3.51
N PHE A 134 0.51 3.34 -2.61
CA PHE A 134 1.08 4.19 -1.56
C PHE A 134 2.39 3.65 -0.94
N HIS A 135 3.49 4.37 -1.16
CA HIS A 135 4.85 3.90 -0.89
C HIS A 135 5.69 4.93 -0.12
N VAL A 136 6.93 4.55 0.21
CA VAL A 136 7.84 5.38 1.05
C VAL A 136 8.11 6.76 0.47
N GLY A 137 8.06 6.90 -0.86
CA GLY A 137 8.15 8.20 -1.52
C GLY A 137 7.01 9.16 -1.19
N HIS A 138 5.76 8.67 -1.17
CA HIS A 138 4.62 9.46 -0.71
C HIS A 138 4.76 9.81 0.78
N VAL A 139 5.21 8.88 1.61
CA VAL A 139 5.48 9.15 3.04
C VAL A 139 6.47 10.29 3.23
N GLU A 140 7.60 10.26 2.53
CA GLU A 140 8.63 11.30 2.63
C GLU A 140 8.15 12.65 2.11
N PHE A 141 7.36 12.66 1.02
CA PHE A 141 6.69 13.86 0.51
C PHE A 141 5.72 14.45 1.53
N LEU A 142 4.79 13.64 2.07
CA LEU A 142 3.79 14.08 3.03
C LEU A 142 4.42 14.56 4.34
N LYS A 143 5.51 13.93 4.77
CA LYS A 143 6.29 14.39 5.94
C LYS A 143 6.82 15.81 5.74
N ARG A 144 7.46 16.07 4.60
CA ARG A 144 7.94 17.44 4.27
C ARG A 144 6.78 18.42 4.08
N ALA A 145 5.66 18.00 3.49
CA ALA A 145 4.49 18.86 3.34
C ALA A 145 3.92 19.25 4.70
N LYS A 146 3.87 18.30 5.64
CA LYS A 146 3.43 18.54 7.01
C LYS A 146 4.34 19.54 7.74
N GLU A 147 5.64 19.58 7.47
CA GLU A 147 6.56 20.56 8.07
C GLU A 147 6.26 22.02 7.65
N LEU A 148 5.47 22.22 6.59
CA LEU A 148 5.12 23.57 6.11
C LEU A 148 3.98 24.24 6.89
N GLY A 149 3.26 23.51 7.76
CA GLY A 149 2.14 24.05 8.54
C GLY A 149 1.62 23.11 9.63
N ASP A 150 0.54 23.51 10.28
CA ASP A 150 0.02 22.83 11.48
C ASP A 150 -1.02 21.76 11.13
N PHE A 151 -1.68 21.90 9.99
CA PHE A 151 -2.72 20.99 9.49
C PHE A 151 -2.45 20.63 8.03
N LEU A 152 -2.50 19.34 7.68
CA LEU A 152 -2.24 18.86 6.33
C LEU A 152 -3.49 18.18 5.79
N ILE A 153 -3.97 18.66 4.64
CA ILE A 153 -5.07 18.10 3.88
C ILE A 153 -4.49 17.45 2.63
N VAL A 154 -4.91 16.22 2.36
CA VAL A 154 -4.47 15.43 1.21
C VAL A 154 -5.67 15.15 0.33
N GLY A 155 -5.73 15.75 -0.84
CA GLY A 155 -6.72 15.47 -1.88
C GLY A 155 -6.32 14.24 -2.68
N ILE A 156 -7.24 13.27 -2.80
CA ILE A 156 -7.03 12.09 -3.63
C ILE A 156 -7.84 12.26 -4.92
N HIS A 157 -7.16 12.25 -6.07
CA HIS A 157 -7.82 12.35 -7.38
C HIS A 157 -8.72 11.14 -7.63
N ASP A 158 -9.83 11.33 -8.33
CA ASP A 158 -10.69 10.23 -8.79
C ASP A 158 -10.08 9.53 -10.02
N ASP A 159 -10.34 8.23 -10.14
CA ASP A 159 -9.89 7.37 -11.24
C ASP A 159 -10.69 7.60 -12.55
N ARG A 160 -11.64 8.55 -12.52
CA ARG A 160 -12.66 8.91 -13.54
C ARG A 160 -13.84 7.92 -13.60
N THR A 161 -14.83 8.13 -12.73
CA THR A 161 -16.26 8.11 -13.09
C THR A 161 -17.06 8.75 -11.96
N TYR A 162 -17.71 9.88 -12.27
CA TYR A 162 -18.67 10.61 -11.42
C TYR A 162 -19.27 9.79 -10.27
N VAL A 163 -18.86 10.08 -9.02
CA VAL A 163 -19.65 9.79 -7.82
C VAL A 163 -19.44 10.91 -6.81
N ASP A 164 -20.56 11.43 -6.29
CA ASP A 164 -20.64 12.55 -5.37
C ASP A 164 -20.10 12.24 -3.95
N GLU A 165 -19.27 13.18 -3.47
CA GLU A 165 -18.79 13.51 -2.11
C GLU A 165 -18.28 12.43 -1.12
N VAL A 166 -16.96 12.42 -0.92
CA VAL A 166 -16.19 13.10 0.18
C VAL A 166 -14.97 13.76 -0.54
N ILE A 167 -13.92 14.41 0.03
CA ILE A 167 -12.71 14.79 -0.79
C ILE A 167 -11.87 13.54 -1.19
N ILE A 168 -12.54 12.42 -1.43
CA ILE A 168 -12.17 11.31 -2.29
C ILE A 168 -12.76 11.71 -3.65
N GLY A 169 -11.90 12.06 -4.61
CA GLY A 169 -12.32 12.75 -5.83
C GLY A 169 -12.06 14.25 -5.80
N ALA A 170 -10.92 14.65 -5.25
CA ALA A 170 -10.42 16.02 -5.42
C ALA A 170 -10.33 16.34 -6.93
N PRO A 171 -10.83 17.51 -7.37
CA PRO A 171 -10.67 17.90 -8.76
C PRO A 171 -9.19 18.01 -9.10
N TYR A 172 -8.85 17.70 -10.35
CA TYR A 172 -7.48 17.72 -10.83
C TYR A 172 -6.85 19.13 -10.74
N SER A 173 -7.63 20.16 -11.07
CA SER A 173 -7.22 21.56 -10.92
C SER A 173 -7.58 22.11 -9.54
N VAL A 174 -6.65 22.82 -8.91
CA VAL A 174 -6.88 23.47 -7.61
C VAL A 174 -7.78 24.69 -7.80
N THR A 175 -9.04 24.57 -7.39
CA THR A 175 -10.07 25.59 -7.56
C THR A 175 -10.09 26.61 -6.42
N GLN A 176 -10.77 27.74 -6.63
CA GLN A 176 -10.99 28.74 -5.58
C GLN A 176 -11.80 28.19 -4.40
N GLU A 177 -12.66 27.20 -4.64
CA GLU A 177 -13.44 26.52 -3.61
C GLU A 177 -12.55 25.72 -2.66
N ILE A 178 -11.57 24.97 -3.17
CA ILE A 178 -10.56 24.30 -2.32
C ILE A 178 -9.80 25.33 -1.48
N LEU A 179 -9.40 26.44 -2.11
CA LEU A 179 -8.55 27.43 -1.44
C LEU A 179 -9.28 28.24 -0.37
N LYS A 180 -10.51 28.70 -0.67
CA LYS A 180 -11.26 29.65 0.16
C LYS A 180 -12.49 29.06 0.82
N GLY A 181 -12.78 27.78 0.58
CA GLY A 181 -13.90 27.07 1.18
C GLY A 181 -13.66 26.76 2.65
N GLU A 182 -14.14 25.61 3.07
CA GLU A 182 -14.22 25.21 4.49
C GLU A 182 -12.88 25.32 5.23
N TYR A 183 -11.79 24.84 4.62
CA TYR A 183 -10.51 24.67 5.29
C TYR A 183 -9.52 25.83 5.14
N LYS A 184 -9.86 26.89 4.38
CA LYS A 184 -9.05 28.11 4.20
C LYS A 184 -7.55 27.82 4.00
N VAL A 185 -7.21 27.19 2.88
CA VAL A 185 -5.85 26.72 2.57
C VAL A 185 -4.84 27.88 2.55
N SER A 186 -3.75 27.71 3.30
CA SER A 186 -2.66 28.69 3.40
C SER A 186 -1.47 28.38 2.48
N ILE A 187 -1.25 27.10 2.18
CA ILE A 187 -0.19 26.62 1.27
C ILE A 187 -0.77 25.51 0.41
N VAL A 188 -0.44 25.53 -0.88
CA VAL A 188 -0.57 24.36 -1.76
C VAL A 188 0.83 23.84 -2.05
N ALA A 189 1.08 22.56 -1.76
CA ALA A 189 2.37 21.95 -2.00
C ALA A 189 2.28 20.77 -2.97
N ASN A 190 3.28 20.65 -3.86
CA ASN A 190 3.42 19.55 -4.79
C ASN A 190 4.88 19.07 -4.85
N GLY A 191 5.10 17.80 -5.19
CA GLY A 191 6.43 17.23 -5.38
C GLY A 191 7.16 17.80 -6.60
N VAL A 192 8.45 17.53 -6.68
CA VAL A 192 9.24 17.78 -7.90
C VAL A 192 8.92 16.70 -8.92
N GLY A 193 8.13 17.06 -9.93
CA GLY A 193 7.70 16.14 -10.98
C GLY A 193 7.07 16.88 -12.16
N HIS A 194 6.81 16.15 -13.24
CA HIS A 194 6.04 16.69 -14.35
C HIS A 194 4.58 16.89 -13.90
N VAL A 195 4.10 18.12 -13.98
CA VAL A 195 2.69 18.44 -13.78
C VAL A 195 2.03 18.41 -15.14
N GLU A 196 1.13 17.45 -15.35
CA GLU A 196 0.33 17.40 -16.58
C GLU A 196 -0.67 18.57 -16.60
N GLN A 197 -0.98 19.04 -17.80
CA GLN A 197 -2.03 20.05 -17.97
C GLN A 197 -3.40 19.40 -17.76
N ASP A 198 -4.33 20.19 -17.22
CA ASP A 198 -5.72 19.78 -17.13
C ASP A 198 -6.32 19.56 -18.54
N ILE A 199 -7.49 18.92 -18.63
CA ILE A 199 -8.21 18.66 -19.88
C ILE A 199 -8.43 19.91 -20.74
N ASN A 200 -8.40 21.08 -20.12
CA ASN A 200 -8.57 22.39 -20.75
C ASN A 200 -7.24 23.03 -21.19
N GLY A 201 -6.12 22.30 -21.10
CA GLY A 201 -4.76 22.78 -21.41
C GLY A 201 -4.18 23.76 -20.38
N LYS A 202 -4.84 23.88 -19.21
CA LYS A 202 -4.42 24.82 -18.16
C LYS A 202 -3.54 24.14 -17.11
N ASP A 203 -2.69 24.94 -16.49
CA ASP A 203 -1.90 24.52 -15.34
C ASP A 203 -2.83 24.31 -14.13
N PRO A 204 -2.90 23.09 -13.55
CA PRO A 204 -3.78 22.81 -12.42
C PRO A 204 -3.45 23.63 -11.17
N TYR A 205 -2.24 24.20 -11.09
CA TYR A 205 -1.78 25.06 -10.01
C TYR A 205 -1.73 26.55 -10.37
N GLU A 206 -2.37 26.98 -11.46
CA GLU A 206 -2.41 28.39 -11.88
C GLU A 206 -2.89 29.32 -10.74
N LEU A 207 -3.99 28.97 -10.08
CA LEU A 207 -4.57 29.77 -9.00
C LEU A 207 -3.65 29.85 -7.77
N PRO A 208 -3.15 28.74 -7.20
CA PRO A 208 -2.15 28.79 -6.12
C PRO A 208 -0.90 29.59 -6.45
N LYS A 209 -0.39 29.50 -7.68
CA LYS A 209 0.77 30.28 -8.15
C LYS A 209 0.45 31.77 -8.19
N LYS A 210 -0.72 32.14 -8.73
CA LYS A 210 -1.21 33.53 -8.77
C LYS A 210 -1.37 34.13 -7.37
N TYR A 211 -1.79 33.34 -6.38
CA TYR A 211 -1.91 33.78 -5.00
C TYR A 211 -0.59 33.75 -4.21
N GLY A 212 0.51 33.25 -4.81
CA GLY A 212 1.81 33.16 -4.13
C GLY A 212 1.87 32.13 -3.00
N ILE A 213 0.94 31.17 -2.99
CA ILE A 213 0.84 30.13 -1.94
C ILE A 213 1.29 28.74 -2.42
N TYR A 214 1.72 28.63 -3.68
CA TYR A 214 2.27 27.40 -4.26
C TYR A 214 3.71 27.15 -3.81
N LYS A 215 4.02 25.93 -3.37
CA LYS A 215 5.37 25.49 -3.00
C LYS A 215 5.72 24.14 -3.62
N GLN A 216 6.92 24.05 -4.19
CA GLN A 216 7.49 22.76 -4.58
C GLN A 216 8.27 22.13 -3.43
N ILE A 217 8.10 20.83 -3.25
CA ILE A 217 8.79 20.04 -2.24
C ILE A 217 9.70 19.05 -2.94
N GLU A 218 10.99 19.17 -2.69
CA GLU A 218 11.97 18.22 -3.17
C GLU A 218 12.04 17.00 -2.24
N THR A 219 12.08 15.82 -2.84
CA THR A 219 12.26 14.55 -2.11
C THR A 219 13.52 13.82 -2.57
N PRO A 220 14.72 14.40 -2.36
CA PRO A 220 15.97 13.86 -2.89
C PRO A 220 16.31 12.46 -2.35
N LYS A 221 15.77 12.10 -1.18
CA LYS A 221 15.94 10.78 -0.55
C LYS A 221 15.01 9.69 -1.10
N SER A 222 14.00 10.06 -1.89
CA SER A 222 13.06 9.11 -2.48
C SER A 222 13.17 9.11 -3.99
N THR A 223 13.79 8.07 -4.52
CA THR A 223 13.81 7.77 -5.96
C THR A 223 12.73 6.77 -6.36
N VAL A 224 11.77 6.48 -5.46
CA VAL A 224 10.77 5.42 -5.69
C VAL A 224 9.49 6.04 -6.23
N THR A 225 9.13 5.65 -7.46
CA THR A 225 7.83 5.93 -8.08
C THR A 225 6.95 4.68 -8.14
N THR A 226 5.67 4.85 -8.44
CA THR A 226 4.74 3.74 -8.73
C THR A 226 5.25 2.87 -9.86
N GLU A 227 5.80 3.48 -10.92
CA GLU A 227 6.38 2.77 -12.06
C GLU A 227 7.60 1.93 -11.65
N ASP A 228 8.50 2.47 -10.83
CA ASP A 228 9.64 1.72 -10.31
C ASP A 228 9.21 0.50 -9.48
N ILE A 229 8.14 0.65 -8.69
CA ILE A 229 7.58 -0.46 -7.89
C ILE A 229 7.03 -1.54 -8.81
N ILE A 230 6.27 -1.16 -9.83
CA ILE A 230 5.71 -2.10 -10.81
C ILE A 230 6.83 -2.87 -11.50
N TYR A 231 7.86 -2.18 -12.02
CA TYR A 231 8.99 -2.85 -12.68
C TYR A 231 9.73 -3.80 -11.74
N ARG A 232 10.03 -3.36 -10.51
CA ARG A 232 10.69 -4.21 -9.50
C ARG A 232 9.89 -5.46 -9.16
N ILE A 233 8.56 -5.36 -9.10
CA ILE A 233 7.69 -6.50 -8.81
C ILE A 233 7.67 -7.47 -9.99
N ILE A 234 7.55 -6.96 -11.22
CA ILE A 234 7.53 -7.78 -12.44
C ILE A 234 8.86 -8.52 -12.61
N GLU A 235 10.00 -7.83 -12.42
CA GLU A 235 11.33 -8.41 -12.54
C GLU A 235 11.57 -9.51 -11.49
N ASN A 236 11.27 -9.23 -10.22
CA ASN A 236 11.41 -10.21 -9.15
C ASN A 236 10.50 -11.43 -9.34
N ARG A 237 9.31 -11.26 -9.94
CA ARG A 237 8.42 -12.38 -10.25
C ARG A 237 9.01 -13.29 -11.34
N LYS A 238 9.59 -12.74 -12.41
CA LYS A 238 10.30 -13.55 -13.43
C LYS A 238 11.38 -14.40 -12.79
N ILE A 239 12.17 -13.80 -11.90
CA ILE A 239 13.21 -14.49 -11.14
C ILE A 239 12.60 -15.59 -10.25
N TYR A 240 11.50 -15.33 -9.56
CA TYR A 240 10.81 -16.32 -8.72
C TYR A 240 10.26 -17.49 -9.55
N GLU A 241 9.60 -17.21 -10.66
CA GLU A 241 9.06 -18.23 -11.57
C GLU A 241 10.16 -19.11 -12.16
N GLU A 242 11.30 -18.53 -12.53
CA GLU A 242 12.47 -19.30 -12.96
C GLU A 242 13.03 -20.21 -11.86
N ARG A 243 13.10 -19.72 -10.62
CA ARG A 243 13.53 -20.55 -9.47
C ARG A 243 12.56 -21.70 -9.23
N GLN A 244 11.26 -21.46 -9.31
CA GLN A 244 10.25 -22.53 -9.16
C GLN A 244 10.33 -23.54 -10.31
N ARG A 245 10.55 -23.09 -11.55
CA ARG A 245 10.77 -23.97 -12.71
C ARG A 245 12.00 -24.85 -12.51
N ARG A 246 13.12 -24.28 -12.04
CA ARG A 246 14.35 -25.03 -11.71
C ARG A 246 14.15 -26.02 -10.55
N LYS A 247 13.45 -25.62 -9.49
CA LYS A 247 13.11 -26.51 -8.37
C LYS A 247 12.23 -27.67 -8.80
N LYS A 248 11.20 -27.41 -9.61
CA LYS A 248 10.30 -28.44 -10.15
C LYS A 248 11.05 -29.42 -11.04
N ALA A 249 11.85 -28.92 -11.98
CA ALA A 249 12.69 -29.75 -12.85
C ALA A 249 13.70 -30.60 -12.07
N LYS A 250 14.29 -30.04 -11.00
CA LYS A 250 15.19 -30.80 -10.10
C LYS A 250 14.45 -31.90 -9.34
N ALA A 251 13.27 -31.60 -8.78
CA ALA A 251 12.47 -32.59 -8.06
C ALA A 251 11.94 -33.71 -8.97
N GLU A 252 11.64 -33.40 -10.24
CA GLU A 252 11.23 -34.36 -11.25
C GLU A 252 12.39 -35.28 -11.65
N LEU A 253 13.58 -34.72 -11.87
CA LEU A 253 14.81 -35.49 -12.10
C LEU A 253 15.17 -36.38 -10.91
N GLU A 254 15.05 -35.88 -9.67
CA GLU A 254 15.30 -36.67 -8.46
C GLU A 254 14.30 -37.83 -8.30
N ARG A 255 13.02 -37.61 -8.63
CA ARG A 255 12.01 -38.69 -8.65
C ARG A 255 12.33 -39.75 -9.70
N GLU A 256 12.67 -39.34 -10.93
CA GLU A 256 13.07 -40.27 -11.99
C GLU A 256 14.34 -41.05 -11.63
N THR A 257 15.29 -40.43 -10.92
CA THR A 257 16.52 -41.11 -10.49
C THR A 257 16.26 -42.12 -9.37
N ILE A 258 15.29 -41.85 -8.49
CA ILE A 258 14.89 -42.77 -7.41
C ILE A 258 14.15 -44.00 -7.98
N ASP A 259 13.32 -43.84 -9.00
CA ASP A 259 12.58 -44.94 -9.65
C ASP A 259 13.46 -45.86 -10.52
N VAL A 260 14.70 -45.48 -10.82
CA VAL A 260 15.63 -46.25 -11.68
C VAL A 260 16.65 -47.08 -10.85
N LEU A 261 16.68 -46.95 -9.53
CA LEU A 261 17.56 -47.79 -8.68
C LEU A 261 17.01 -49.22 -8.58
N PRO A 262 17.68 -50.26 -9.13
CA PRO A 262 17.21 -51.62 -9.00
C PRO A 262 17.28 -52.05 -7.54
N ALA A 263 16.19 -52.66 -7.05
CA ALA A 263 16.13 -53.28 -5.73
C ALA A 263 17.36 -54.18 -5.54
N ARG A 264 18.26 -53.78 -4.63
CA ARG A 264 19.38 -54.64 -4.21
C ARG A 264 18.79 -55.93 -3.67
N SER A 265 18.93 -57.00 -4.44
CA SER A 265 18.57 -58.35 -4.03
C SER A 265 19.42 -58.73 -2.83
N GLY A 266 18.78 -58.90 -1.68
CA GLY A 266 19.41 -59.49 -0.52
C GLY A 266 19.72 -60.97 -0.78
N LYS A 267 20.99 -61.34 -0.61
CA LYS A 267 21.45 -62.61 -0.07
C LYS A 267 22.76 -62.37 0.67
#